data_AF-U1PGP6-F1
#
_entry.id   AF-U1PGP6-F1
#
_cell.length_a   1.000
_cell.length_b   1.000
_cell.length_c   1.000
_cell.angle_alpha   90.00
_cell.angle_beta   90.00
_cell.angle_gamma   90.00
#
_symmetry.space_group_name_H-M   'P 1'
#
loop_
_entity.id
_entity.type
_entity.pdbx_description
1 polymer ?
#
loop_
_entity_poly.entity_id
_entity_poly.type
_entity_poly.pdbx_seq_one_letter_code
_entity_poly.pdbx_strand_id
1 'polypeptide(L)'
;MLDRQGDEAFWSFTKAVFDNQGRLPSQAPGLFSTLAGNLGFDDPPAIAAAGRSLDHDSAVESDINRGQSLGVKRTPSFVVDGSLVELRELGTELDQTLADQ
;
A
#
# COMPACT_ATOMS: atom_id res chain seq x y z
N MET A 1 -6.46 14.35 2.20
CA MET A 1 -5.43 13.30 2.06
C MET A 1 -4.08 13.96 2.32
N LEU A 2 -3.10 13.22 2.85
CA LEU A 2 -1.79 13.77 3.19
C LEU A 2 -0.96 13.95 1.91
N ASP A 3 -1.20 15.05 1.18
CA ASP A 3 -0.46 15.48 -0.02
C ASP A 3 0.96 15.94 0.32
N ARG A 4 1.79 15.06 0.90
CA ARG A 4 3.16 15.43 1.27
C ARG A 4 4.17 15.23 0.14
N GLN A 5 3.93 14.26 -0.77
CA GLN A 5 4.84 13.89 -1.86
C GLN A 5 4.12 13.41 -3.15
N GLY A 6 2.78 13.32 -3.15
CA GLY A 6 1.97 12.87 -4.30
C GLY A 6 2.01 11.36 -4.60
N ASP A 7 1.20 10.93 -5.58
CA ASP A 7 1.01 9.52 -5.93
C ASP A 7 2.29 8.85 -6.46
N GLU A 8 3.10 9.56 -7.25
CA GLU A 8 4.34 9.01 -7.83
C GLU A 8 5.33 8.57 -6.74
N ALA A 9 5.49 9.39 -5.70
CA ALA A 9 6.35 9.06 -4.56
C ALA A 9 5.78 7.86 -3.77
N PHE A 10 4.46 7.82 -3.56
CA PHE A 10 3.80 6.69 -2.92
C PHE A 10 4.06 5.38 -3.66
N TRP A 11 3.88 5.36 -4.98
CA TRP A 11 4.08 4.15 -5.78
C TRP A 11 5.55 3.73 -5.86
N SER A 12 6.46 4.69 -6.01
CA SER A 12 7.91 4.43 -6.01
C SER A 12 8.38 3.83 -4.68
N PHE A 13 7.91 4.38 -3.57
CA PHE A 13 8.23 3.87 -2.23
C PHE A 13 7.60 2.49 -1.99
N THR A 14 6.34 2.31 -2.35
CA THR A 14 5.63 1.02 -2.22
C THR A 14 6.34 -0.07 -3.00
N LYS A 15 6.75 0.20 -4.24
CA LYS A 15 7.56 -0.73 -5.04
C LYS A 15 8.87 -1.09 -4.34
N ALA A 16 9.61 -0.10 -3.84
CA ALA A 16 10.87 -0.34 -3.15
C ALA A 16 10.69 -1.21 -1.89
N VAL A 17 9.58 -1.03 -1.15
CA VAL A 17 9.23 -1.87 0.00
C VAL A 17 8.91 -3.31 -0.44
N PHE A 18 8.10 -3.51 -1.47
CA PHE A 18 7.80 -4.86 -1.99
C PHE A 18 9.05 -5.59 -2.51
N ASP A 19 9.91 -4.90 -3.26
CA ASP A 19 11.17 -5.44 -3.77
C ASP A 19 12.13 -5.86 -2.61
N ASN A 20 11.94 -5.30 -1.41
CA ASN A 20 12.73 -5.58 -0.21
C ASN A 20 11.94 -6.29 0.91
N GLN A 21 10.74 -6.82 0.64
CA GLN A 21 9.80 -7.26 1.69
C GLN A 21 10.36 -8.33 2.62
N GLY A 22 11.27 -9.18 2.14
CA GLY A 22 11.93 -10.22 2.95
C GLY A 22 12.75 -9.66 4.11
N ARG A 23 13.12 -8.37 4.09
CA ARG A 23 13.88 -7.69 5.14
C ARG A 23 12.99 -7.11 6.24
N LEU A 24 11.69 -6.95 6.00
CA LEU A 24 10.76 -6.31 6.93
C LEU A 24 10.80 -6.91 8.35
N PRO A 25 10.78 -8.25 8.54
CA PRO A 25 10.73 -8.83 9.89
C PRO A 25 11.91 -8.47 10.79
N SER A 26 13.06 -8.13 10.20
CA SER A 26 14.31 -7.85 10.94
C SER A 26 14.73 -6.38 10.91
N GLN A 27 14.23 -5.59 9.96
CA GLN A 27 14.76 -4.25 9.69
C GLN A 27 13.71 -3.14 9.72
N ALA A 28 12.41 -3.46 9.78
CA ALA A 28 11.38 -2.43 9.94
C ALA A 28 11.40 -1.85 11.37
N PRO A 29 11.12 -0.53 11.55
CA PRO A 29 10.83 0.47 10.51
C PRO A 29 12.09 1.15 9.93
N GLY A 30 13.30 0.83 10.40
CA GLY A 30 14.54 1.45 9.91
C GLY A 30 14.80 1.28 8.42
N LEU A 31 14.32 0.16 7.85
CA LEU A 31 14.32 -0.09 6.40
C LEU A 31 13.62 1.03 5.62
N PHE A 32 12.54 1.61 6.16
CA PHE A 32 11.77 2.66 5.48
C PHE A 32 12.59 3.92 5.26
N SER A 33 13.38 4.33 6.25
CA SER A 33 14.32 5.46 6.11
C SER A 33 15.40 5.17 5.06
N THR A 34 15.92 3.93 5.02
CA THR A 34 16.91 3.55 3.99
C THR A 34 16.32 3.64 2.58
N LEU A 35 15.11 3.08 2.38
CA LEU A 35 14.46 3.08 1.07
C LEU A 35 14.07 4.49 0.61
N ALA A 36 13.53 5.32 1.51
CA ALA A 36 13.19 6.71 1.21
C ALA A 36 14.43 7.55 0.86
N GLY A 37 15.55 7.33 1.54
CA GLY A 37 16.81 8.00 1.22
C GLY A 37 17.34 7.62 -0.16
N ASN A 38 17.25 6.35 -0.54
CA ASN A 38 17.63 5.88 -1.88
C ASN A 38 16.77 6.48 -3.00
N LEU A 39 15.53 6.84 -2.68
CA LEU A 39 14.59 7.50 -3.61
C LEU A 39 14.71 9.04 -3.59
N GLY A 40 15.58 9.61 -2.75
CA GLY A 40 15.80 11.05 -2.67
C GLY A 40 14.70 11.84 -1.97
N PHE A 41 13.92 11.21 -1.08
CA PHE A 41 12.89 11.92 -0.31
C PHE A 41 13.52 12.85 0.72
N ASP A 42 12.85 13.97 1.01
CA ASP A 42 13.41 15.09 1.79
C ASP A 42 13.71 14.75 3.26
N ASP A 43 12.88 13.89 3.89
CA ASP A 43 13.04 13.49 5.30
C ASP A 43 12.84 11.98 5.49
N PRO A 44 13.84 11.15 5.12
CA PRO A 44 13.77 9.71 5.32
C PRO A 44 13.62 9.28 6.79
N PRO A 45 14.29 9.93 7.78
CA PRO A 45 14.07 9.63 9.20
C PRO A 45 12.63 9.79 9.65
N ALA A 46 11.91 10.83 9.19
CA ALA A 46 10.51 11.03 9.57
C ALA A 46 9.59 9.87 9.12
N ILE A 47 9.88 9.22 8.00
CA ILE A 47 9.09 8.08 7.51
C ILE A 47 9.25 6.87 8.43
N ALA A 48 10.48 6.58 8.87
CA ALA A 48 10.71 5.52 9.86
C ALA A 48 10.12 5.86 11.24
N ALA A 49 10.12 7.14 11.62
CA ALA A 49 9.48 7.61 12.86
C ALA A 49 7.97 7.39 12.82
N ALA A 50 7.29 7.80 11.74
CA ALA A 50 5.85 7.61 11.55
C ALA A 50 5.45 6.12 11.60
N GLY A 51 6.26 5.24 11.00
CA GLY A 51 6.05 3.79 11.09
C GLY A 51 6.26 3.21 12.49
N ARG A 52 7.00 3.89 13.37
CA ARG A 52 7.23 3.49 14.76
C ARG A 52 6.14 4.00 15.70
N SER A 53 5.75 5.26 15.56
CA SER A 53 4.73 5.90 16.41
C SER A 53 3.31 5.60 15.97
N LEU A 54 3.15 5.01 14.77
CA LEU A 54 1.85 4.71 14.18
C LEU A 54 0.99 5.97 14.03
N ASP A 55 1.60 7.08 13.61
CA ASP A 55 0.94 8.40 13.48
C ASP A 55 -0.26 8.39 12.51
N HIS A 56 -0.36 7.37 11.68
CA HIS A 56 -1.38 7.22 10.64
C HIS A 56 -2.29 6.00 10.86
N ASP A 57 -2.25 5.38 12.05
CA ASP A 57 -3.00 4.16 12.36
C ASP A 57 -4.51 4.30 12.12
N SER A 58 -5.09 5.45 12.50
CA SER A 58 -6.52 5.71 12.28
C SER A 58 -6.91 5.72 10.80
N ALA A 59 -6.03 6.22 9.92
CA ALA A 59 -6.26 6.20 8.48
C ALA A 59 -6.12 4.77 7.93
N VAL A 60 -5.09 4.03 8.37
CA VAL A 60 -4.88 2.63 8.02
C VAL A 60 -6.07 1.76 8.43
N GLU A 61 -6.55 1.91 9.67
CA GLU A 61 -7.72 1.20 10.18
C GLU A 61 -8.99 1.58 9.41
N SER A 62 -9.17 2.85 9.03
CA SER A 62 -10.28 3.26 8.17
C SER A 62 -10.24 2.56 6.80
N ASP A 63 -9.07 2.43 6.19
CA ASP A 63 -8.90 1.73 4.90
C ASP A 63 -9.13 0.21 5.03
N ILE A 64 -8.64 -0.41 6.11
CA ILE A 64 -8.91 -1.81 6.43
C ILE A 64 -10.41 -2.06 6.60
N ASN A 65 -11.09 -1.24 7.41
CA ASN A 65 -12.53 -1.35 7.65
C ASN A 65 -13.33 -1.17 6.35
N ARG A 66 -12.92 -0.22 5.49
CA ARG A 66 -13.53 -0.04 4.16
C ARG A 66 -13.41 -1.32 3.33
N GLY A 67 -12.22 -1.92 3.25
CA GLY A 67 -12.01 -3.19 2.54
C GLY A 67 -12.88 -4.32 3.09
N GLN A 68 -12.95 -4.46 4.42
CA GLN A 68 -13.79 -5.48 5.06
C GLN A 68 -15.28 -5.27 4.76
N SER A 69 -15.76 -4.03 4.78
CA SER A 69 -17.16 -3.70 4.45
C SER A 69 -17.54 -4.06 3.00
N LEU A 70 -16.54 -4.08 2.10
CA LEU A 70 -16.66 -4.50 0.70
C LEU A 70 -16.44 -6.02 0.51
N GLY A 71 -16.29 -6.79 1.59
CA GLY A 71 -16.15 -8.24 1.53
C GLY A 71 -14.72 -8.76 1.31
N VAL A 72 -13.69 -7.91 1.39
CA VAL A 72 -12.29 -8.34 1.29
C VAL A 72 -11.91 -9.23 2.48
N LYS A 73 -11.38 -10.42 2.20
CA LYS A 73 -10.96 -11.41 3.22
C LYS A 73 -9.49 -11.84 3.13
N ARG A 74 -8.81 -11.50 2.04
CA ARG A 74 -7.43 -11.90 1.74
C ARG A 74 -6.78 -10.89 0.82
N THR A 75 -5.47 -10.82 0.85
CA THR A 75 -4.68 -10.04 -0.09
C THR A 75 -3.98 -10.97 -1.09
N PRO A 76 -3.75 -10.54 -2.35
CA PRO A 76 -4.35 -9.37 -2.98
C PRO A 76 -5.87 -9.55 -3.21
N SER A 77 -6.62 -8.43 -3.26
CA SER A 77 -8.04 -8.35 -3.65
C SER A 77 -8.26 -7.03 -4.39
N PHE A 78 -9.23 -7.00 -5.31
CA PHE A 78 -9.57 -5.80 -6.09
C PHE A 78 -11.06 -5.54 -6.00
N VAL A 79 -11.44 -4.27 -5.85
CA VAL A 79 -12.82 -3.82 -5.90
C VAL A 79 -12.92 -2.78 -7.01
N VAL A 80 -13.78 -3.04 -7.99
CA VAL A 80 -13.99 -2.18 -9.16
C VAL A 80 -15.47 -1.80 -9.16
N ASP A 81 -15.76 -0.51 -9.17
CA ASP A 81 -17.12 0.06 -9.03
C ASP A 81 -17.95 -0.50 -7.87
N GLY A 82 -17.29 -0.79 -6.74
CA GLY A 82 -17.93 -1.34 -5.55
C GLY A 82 -18.16 -2.85 -5.58
N SER A 83 -17.79 -3.53 -6.67
CA SER A 83 -17.87 -4.98 -6.81
C SER A 83 -16.51 -5.64 -6.61
N LEU A 84 -16.45 -6.70 -5.80
CA LEU A 84 -15.23 -7.49 -5.60
C LEU A 84 -14.95 -8.34 -6.85
N VAL A 85 -13.72 -8.31 -7.34
CA VAL A 85 -13.29 -9.13 -8.48
C VAL A 85 -12.86 -10.52 -8.01
N GLU A 86 -13.39 -11.56 -8.66
CA GLU A 86 -13.06 -12.95 -8.33
C GLU A 86 -11.61 -13.29 -8.69
N LEU A 87 -10.85 -13.85 -7.75
CA LEU A 87 -9.40 -14.02 -7.88
C LEU A 87 -8.96 -15.32 -8.58
N ARG A 88 -9.86 -15.98 -9.33
CA ARG A 88 -9.58 -17.31 -9.92
C ARG A 88 -8.57 -17.21 -11.06
N GLU A 89 -8.74 -16.21 -11.91
CA GLU A 89 -7.78 -15.80 -12.94
C GLU A 89 -7.67 -14.28 -12.94
N LEU A 90 -6.95 -13.73 -11.96
CA LEU A 90 -6.92 -12.29 -11.68
C LEU A 90 -6.81 -11.40 -12.92
N GLY A 91 -5.89 -11.72 -13.85
CA GLY A 91 -5.71 -10.95 -15.08
C GLY A 91 -6.96 -11.00 -15.96
N THR A 92 -7.42 -12.20 -16.30
CA THR A 92 -8.62 -12.43 -17.13
C THR A 92 -9.87 -11.78 -16.52
N GLU A 93 -10.08 -11.92 -15.21
CA GLU A 93 -11.26 -11.44 -14.49
C GLU A 93 -11.25 -9.91 -14.33
N LEU A 94 -10.07 -9.31 -14.10
CA LEU A 94 -9.93 -7.84 -14.07
C LEU A 94 -10.19 -7.24 -15.46
N ASP A 95 -9.60 -7.81 -16.50
CA ASP A 95 -9.77 -7.33 -17.87
C ASP A 95 -11.24 -7.39 -18.30
N GLN A 96 -11.97 -8.46 -17.94
CA GLN A 96 -13.40 -8.59 -18.18
C GLN A 96 -14.22 -7.57 -17.39
N THR A 97 -13.94 -7.41 -16.08
CA THR A 97 -14.66 -6.44 -15.23
C THR A 97 -14.53 -5.02 -15.77
N LEU A 98 -13.35 -4.64 -16.26
CA LEU A 98 -13.12 -3.32 -16.86
C LEU A 98 -13.78 -3.16 -18.24
N ALA A 99 -13.94 -4.24 -19.00
CA ALA A 99 -14.60 -4.21 -20.31
C ALA A 99 -16.13 -4.11 -20.23
N ASP A 100 -16.72 -4.55 -19.12
CA ASP A 100 -18.17 -4.53 -18.88
C ASP A 100 -18.69 -3.18 -18.33
N GLN A 101 -17.80 -2.18 -18.18
CA GLN A 101 -18.10 -0.79 -17.80
C GLN A 101 -18.47 0.08 -19.00
#